data_AF-A0AAW1GNZ8-F1
#
_entry.id   AF-A0AAW1GNZ8-F1
#
_cell.length_a   1.000
_cell.length_b   1.000
_cell.length_c   1.000
_cell.angle_alpha   90.00
_cell.angle_beta   90.00
_cell.angle_gamma   90.00
#
_symmetry.space_group_name_H-M   'P 1'
#
loop_
_entity.id
_entity.type
_entity.pdbx_description
1 polymer ?
#
loop_
_entity_poly.entity_id
_entity_poly.type
_entity_poly.pdbx_seq_one_letter_code
_entity_poly.pdbx_strand_id
1 'polypeptide(L)'
;MGQLKRIGGNMEGKLCIVTKDESPSVRSGDEGILPEDVMEEILLRLTVRHLVRLRCVCKSWCALIDDINFIKRHYRLHSSICKADGDVPGICFRQTFNDFRVYLVSKQNENIPLDLTPDLLCDTAASFTNAPALFNDGITVGIANGVVCFMWGYQNLGMWNPATRDFKVVTPWIYRQTFPRSLQLEMIGFGFDCISNDFKIVRINRCDGGTCIHEVYSLSTDTWKKLREPSPLEVSRSIFQEGYSNGVCYCYSNYDDEVLHSSEASNPLIMSFNFSTEVFEVINYPVNTIGSKAGCEYDWTIAIYRESLALVICWTDLRKAECNYEVCVITESQVGNSGIQKSWQRLFALGPFPLYDGRMNLEQFRSDGDVLFTIGVENGDPKLILYNPLSGTFKNLGTRLFRPYDYVESLFPLSKRRAHLLE
;
A
#
# COMPACT_ATOMS: atom_id res chain seq x y z
N MET A 1 -45.41 36.34 -37.08
CA MET A 1 -45.05 35.02 -37.64
C MET A 1 -44.43 34.19 -36.52
N GLY A 2 -45.03 33.05 -36.18
CA GLY A 2 -44.47 32.02 -35.30
C GLY A 2 -44.68 32.23 -33.79
N GLN A 3 -45.52 31.39 -33.17
CA GLN A 3 -45.95 31.40 -31.77
C GLN A 3 -45.66 30.02 -31.12
N LEU A 4 -45.58 29.97 -29.78
CA LEU A 4 -45.72 28.81 -28.85
C LEU A 4 -44.43 27.96 -28.61
N LYS A 5 -44.10 27.43 -27.41
CA LYS A 5 -44.69 27.42 -26.06
C LYS A 5 -43.60 26.96 -25.06
N ARG A 6 -43.54 27.55 -23.86
CA ARG A 6 -42.78 27.02 -22.69
C ARG A 6 -43.72 26.14 -21.85
N ILE A 7 -43.25 24.95 -21.50
CA ILE A 7 -43.73 24.07 -20.42
C ILE A 7 -42.42 23.54 -19.80
N GLY A 8 -42.04 23.70 -18.53
CA GLY A 8 -42.81 23.73 -17.29
C GLY A 8 -42.47 22.44 -16.53
N GLY A 9 -41.63 22.52 -15.50
CA GLY A 9 -41.25 21.36 -14.69
C GLY A 9 -40.15 21.66 -13.67
N ASN A 10 -40.49 22.41 -12.63
CA ASN A 10 -39.65 22.62 -11.45
C ASN A 10 -39.99 21.50 -10.44
N MET A 11 -39.08 20.55 -10.19
CA MET A 11 -39.20 19.62 -9.06
C MET A 11 -38.33 20.12 -7.92
N GLU A 12 -38.91 20.98 -7.07
CA GLU A 12 -38.40 21.16 -5.71
C GLU A 12 -38.98 20.04 -4.83
N GLY A 13 -38.20 18.97 -4.63
CA GLY A 13 -38.46 18.00 -3.57
C GLY A 13 -38.01 18.58 -2.24
N LYS A 14 -38.93 19.18 -1.47
CA LYS A 14 -38.68 19.55 -0.07
C LYS A 14 -38.57 18.27 0.77
N LEU A 15 -37.40 18.03 1.35
CA LEU A 15 -37.21 17.02 2.39
C LEU A 15 -37.75 17.60 3.71
N CYS A 16 -38.90 17.12 4.19
CA CYS A 16 -39.43 17.51 5.49
C CYS A 16 -38.70 16.76 6.61
N ILE A 17 -38.01 17.50 7.47
CA ILE A 17 -37.51 17.00 8.76
C ILE A 17 -38.66 17.14 9.76
N VAL A 18 -39.21 16.03 10.23
CA VAL A 18 -40.19 16.01 11.32
C VAL A 18 -39.44 15.77 12.62
N THR A 19 -39.30 16.82 13.42
CA THR A 19 -38.97 16.70 14.86
C THR A 19 -40.22 16.23 15.60
N LYS A 20 -40.14 15.08 16.27
CA LYS A 20 -41.21 14.54 17.11
C LYS A 20 -41.47 15.47 18.30
N ASP A 21 -42.72 15.87 18.48
CA ASP A 21 -43.38 15.78 19.77
C ASP A 21 -44.89 15.51 19.59
N GLU A 22 -45.35 14.56 20.40
CA GLU A 22 -46.73 14.15 20.70
C GLU A 22 -47.57 13.40 19.65
N SER A 23 -48.18 12.30 20.11
CA SER A 23 -49.10 11.41 19.42
C SER A 23 -50.47 11.47 20.11
N PRO A 24 -51.63 11.20 19.46
CA PRO A 24 -51.93 9.80 19.10
C PRO A 24 -52.72 9.55 17.80
N SER A 25 -52.46 8.34 17.27
CA SER A 25 -53.33 7.45 16.51
C SER A 25 -53.97 7.92 15.19
N VAL A 26 -53.26 7.67 14.08
CA VAL A 26 -53.86 7.17 12.83
C VAL A 26 -52.92 6.09 12.28
N ARG A 27 -53.48 4.96 11.85
CA ARG A 27 -52.75 3.83 11.24
C ARG A 27 -51.95 4.33 10.03
N SER A 28 -50.64 4.46 10.15
CA SER A 28 -49.75 4.64 9.00
C SER A 28 -49.39 3.27 8.46
N GLY A 29 -49.77 3.01 7.22
CA GLY A 29 -49.21 1.91 6.45
C GLY A 29 -47.68 2.03 6.39
N ASP A 30 -47.06 0.93 6.02
CA ASP A 30 -45.62 0.73 5.80
C ASP A 30 -45.12 1.62 4.62
N GLU A 31 -45.23 2.94 4.78
CA GLU A 31 -44.91 3.91 3.74
C GLU A 31 -43.40 4.18 3.72
N GLY A 32 -42.72 3.50 2.80
CA GLY A 32 -41.46 3.99 2.22
C GLY A 32 -40.18 3.68 3.00
N ILE A 33 -40.20 2.80 4.01
CA ILE A 33 -38.96 2.33 4.63
C ILE A 33 -38.33 1.29 3.69
N LEU A 34 -37.20 1.66 3.08
CA LEU A 34 -36.40 0.71 2.32
C LEU A 34 -35.92 -0.42 3.24
N PRO A 35 -36.02 -1.69 2.82
CA PRO A 35 -35.45 -2.82 3.56
C PRO A 35 -33.97 -2.60 3.91
N GLU A 36 -33.53 -3.10 5.06
CA GLU A 36 -32.17 -2.87 5.59
C GLU A 36 -31.08 -3.40 4.65
N ASP A 37 -31.32 -4.54 4.00
CA ASP A 37 -30.44 -5.13 2.99
C ASP A 37 -30.33 -4.24 1.75
N VAL A 38 -31.44 -3.68 1.27
CA VAL A 38 -31.45 -2.74 0.14
C VAL A 38 -30.71 -1.45 0.51
N MET A 39 -30.88 -0.97 1.74
CA MET A 39 -30.14 0.19 2.25
C MET A 39 -28.64 -0.07 2.31
N GLU A 40 -28.21 -1.23 2.82
CA GLU A 40 -26.81 -1.63 2.85
C GLU A 40 -26.22 -1.65 1.43
N GLU A 41 -26.90 -2.27 0.46
CA GLU A 41 -26.45 -2.33 -0.94
C GLU A 41 -26.32 -0.95 -1.59
N ILE A 42 -27.21 -0.01 -1.25
CA ILE A 42 -27.10 1.38 -1.70
C ILE A 42 -25.85 2.03 -1.10
N LEU A 43 -25.64 1.89 0.21
CA LEU A 43 -24.49 2.49 0.91
C LEU A 43 -23.16 1.88 0.43
N LEU A 44 -23.10 0.57 0.17
CA LEU A 44 -21.91 -0.11 -0.34
C LEU A 44 -21.39 0.49 -1.66
N ARG A 45 -22.28 1.06 -2.49
CA ARG A 45 -21.92 1.67 -3.78
C ARG A 45 -21.44 3.11 -3.66
N LEU A 46 -21.59 3.75 -2.50
CA LEU A 46 -21.15 5.13 -2.28
C LEU A 46 -19.63 5.19 -2.03
N THR A 47 -19.02 6.33 -2.35
CA THR A 47 -17.60 6.56 -2.03
C THR A 47 -17.40 6.79 -0.53
N VAL A 48 -16.16 6.58 -0.03
CA VAL A 48 -15.82 6.77 1.39
C VAL A 48 -16.18 8.18 1.86
N ARG A 49 -15.90 9.20 1.04
CA ARG A 49 -16.26 10.60 1.32
C ARG A 49 -17.76 10.79 1.60
N HIS A 50 -18.63 10.14 0.84
CA HIS A 50 -20.07 10.24 1.06
C HIS A 50 -20.47 9.49 2.33
N LEU A 51 -19.96 8.27 2.53
CA LEU A 51 -20.26 7.46 3.71
C LEU A 51 -19.84 8.14 5.02
N VAL A 52 -18.67 8.78 5.05
CA VAL A 52 -18.21 9.57 6.20
C VAL A 52 -19.22 10.66 6.57
N ARG A 53 -19.82 11.33 5.57
CA ARG A 53 -20.86 12.35 5.80
C ARG A 53 -22.17 11.72 6.26
N LEU A 54 -22.54 10.57 5.70
CA LEU A 54 -23.79 9.89 6.02
C LEU A 54 -23.86 9.34 7.45
N ARG A 55 -22.72 9.20 8.13
CA ARG A 55 -22.67 8.86 9.56
C ARG A 55 -23.48 9.83 10.45
N CYS A 56 -23.65 11.09 10.04
CA CYS A 56 -24.42 12.06 10.84
C CYS A 56 -25.93 12.02 10.59
N VAL A 57 -26.43 11.20 9.67
CA VAL A 57 -27.86 11.15 9.31
C VAL A 57 -28.68 10.47 10.40
N CYS A 58 -28.28 9.27 10.83
CA CYS A 58 -28.93 8.55 11.92
C CYS A 58 -28.00 7.52 12.59
N LYS A 59 -28.35 7.08 13.80
CA LYS A 59 -27.56 6.11 14.58
C LYS A 59 -27.41 4.76 13.88
N SER A 60 -28.45 4.30 13.18
CA SER A 60 -28.43 3.04 12.42
C SER A 60 -27.41 3.09 11.28
N TRP A 61 -27.40 4.16 10.48
CA TRP A 61 -26.43 4.30 9.38
C TRP A 61 -25.01 4.48 9.91
N CYS A 62 -24.82 5.22 11.00
CA CYS A 62 -23.53 5.33 11.65
C CYS A 62 -23.00 3.95 12.08
N ALA A 63 -23.83 3.15 12.77
CA ALA A 63 -23.48 1.80 13.22
C ALA A 63 -23.17 0.85 12.05
N LEU A 64 -23.96 0.89 10.97
CA LEU A 64 -23.73 0.08 9.77
C LEU A 64 -22.42 0.47 9.07
N ILE A 65 -22.15 1.77 8.90
CA ILE A 65 -20.94 2.26 8.21
C ILE A 65 -19.67 1.97 9.03
N ASP A 66 -19.78 1.92 10.36
CA ASP A 66 -18.68 1.60 11.27
C ASP A 66 -18.53 0.09 11.52
N ASP A 67 -19.45 -0.76 11.03
CA ASP A 67 -19.33 -2.21 11.12
C ASP A 67 -18.18 -2.74 10.26
N ILE A 68 -17.38 -3.65 10.82
CA ILE A 68 -16.19 -4.18 10.16
C ILE A 68 -16.53 -5.02 8.92
N ASN A 69 -17.68 -5.70 8.90
CA ASN A 69 -18.10 -6.49 7.73
C ASN A 69 -18.53 -5.56 6.60
N PHE A 70 -19.28 -4.51 6.92
CA PHE A 70 -19.61 -3.46 5.96
C PHE A 70 -18.33 -2.84 5.38
N ILE A 71 -17.36 -2.43 6.21
CA ILE A 71 -16.09 -1.85 5.78
C ILE A 71 -15.33 -2.79 4.83
N LYS A 72 -15.21 -4.07 5.18
CA LYS A 72 -14.55 -5.07 4.33
C LYS A 72 -15.28 -5.27 3.01
N ARG A 73 -16.60 -5.33 3.04
CA ARG A 73 -17.44 -5.57 1.86
C ARG A 73 -17.37 -4.37 0.92
N HIS A 74 -17.44 -3.16 1.48
CA HIS A 74 -17.22 -1.90 0.77
C HIS A 74 -15.85 -1.85 0.11
N TYR A 75 -14.77 -2.11 0.87
CA TYR A 75 -13.41 -2.09 0.34
C TYR A 75 -13.20 -3.12 -0.80
N ARG A 76 -13.68 -4.35 -0.63
CA ARG A 76 -13.60 -5.40 -1.65
C ARG A 76 -14.36 -5.03 -2.92
N LEU A 77 -15.56 -4.46 -2.77
CA LEU A 77 -16.37 -4.02 -3.90
C LEU A 77 -15.66 -2.93 -4.69
N HIS A 78 -15.22 -1.85 -4.02
CA HIS A 78 -14.54 -0.73 -4.67
C HIS A 78 -13.19 -1.15 -5.27
N SER A 79 -12.43 -2.00 -4.58
CA SER A 79 -11.19 -2.58 -5.14
C SER A 79 -11.45 -3.40 -6.40
N SER A 80 -12.52 -4.19 -6.42
CA SER A 80 -12.90 -5.00 -7.59
C SER A 80 -13.36 -4.13 -8.76
N ILE A 81 -14.14 -3.07 -8.50
CA ILE A 81 -14.57 -2.11 -9.51
C ILE A 81 -13.35 -1.42 -10.14
N CYS A 82 -12.45 -0.86 -9.33
CA CYS A 82 -11.24 -0.20 -9.83
C CYS A 82 -10.38 -1.16 -10.68
N LYS A 83 -10.23 -2.42 -10.26
CA LYS A 83 -9.50 -3.45 -11.02
C LYS A 83 -10.20 -3.78 -12.35
N ALA A 84 -11.52 -3.91 -12.35
CA ALA A 84 -12.31 -4.23 -13.54
C ALA A 84 -12.31 -3.09 -14.57
N ASP A 85 -12.39 -1.85 -14.11
CA ASP A 85 -12.29 -0.65 -14.96
C ASP A 85 -10.84 -0.39 -15.42
N GLY A 86 -9.87 -1.09 -14.83
CA GLY A 86 -8.45 -0.87 -15.08
C GLY A 86 -7.98 0.52 -14.64
N ASP A 87 -8.65 1.16 -13.69
CA ASP A 87 -8.28 2.48 -13.15
C ASP A 87 -8.15 2.38 -11.63
N VAL A 88 -7.20 1.54 -11.19
CA VAL A 88 -6.78 1.51 -9.78
C VAL A 88 -5.89 2.73 -9.55
N PRO A 89 -6.30 3.69 -8.70
CA PRO A 89 -5.45 4.82 -8.38
C PRO A 89 -4.14 4.33 -7.73
N GLY A 90 -3.03 4.93 -8.11
CA GLY A 90 -1.77 4.85 -7.40
C GLY A 90 -1.64 5.97 -6.39
N ILE A 91 -1.14 5.68 -5.21
CA ILE A 91 -0.61 6.68 -4.28
C ILE A 91 0.91 6.64 -4.33
N CYS A 92 1.52 7.79 -4.50
CA CYS A 92 2.93 7.93 -4.81
C CYS A 92 3.59 8.88 -3.82
N PHE A 93 4.83 8.55 -3.45
CA PHE A 93 5.61 9.34 -2.51
C PHE A 93 6.81 9.97 -3.20
N ARG A 94 7.03 11.26 -2.91
CA ARG A 94 8.31 11.90 -3.15
C ARG A 94 9.07 11.95 -1.84
N GLN A 95 10.25 11.36 -1.80
CA GLN A 95 11.07 11.29 -0.61
C GLN A 95 12.47 11.75 -0.95
N THR A 96 12.84 12.92 -0.46
CA THR A 96 14.21 13.44 -0.49
C THR A 96 14.67 13.74 0.92
N PHE A 97 15.94 14.07 1.12
CA PHE A 97 16.51 14.36 2.44
C PHE A 97 15.78 15.49 3.21
N ASN A 98 15.07 16.38 2.51
CA ASN A 98 14.38 17.53 3.11
C ASN A 98 12.93 17.74 2.60
N ASP A 99 12.36 16.78 1.85
CA ASP A 99 11.03 16.94 1.23
C ASP A 99 10.34 15.58 1.19
N PHE A 100 9.21 15.48 1.87
CA PHE A 100 8.30 14.34 1.80
C PHE A 100 6.93 14.80 1.33
N ARG A 101 6.46 14.23 0.23
CA ARG A 101 5.18 14.58 -0.37
C ARG A 101 4.39 13.34 -0.77
N VAL A 102 3.07 13.48 -0.72
CA VAL A 102 2.15 12.41 -1.06
C VAL A 102 1.24 12.86 -2.19
N TYR A 103 1.13 12.03 -3.22
CA TYR A 103 0.33 12.31 -4.41
C TYR A 103 -0.61 11.15 -4.71
N LEU A 104 -1.80 11.47 -5.19
CA LEU A 104 -2.74 10.49 -5.75
C LEU A 104 -2.79 10.64 -7.27
N VAL A 105 -2.52 9.53 -7.96
CA VAL A 105 -2.45 9.40 -9.41
C VAL A 105 -3.48 8.36 -9.86
N SER A 106 -4.33 8.67 -10.82
CA SER A 106 -5.26 7.77 -11.49
C SER A 106 -5.24 8.10 -12.98
N LYS A 107 -5.85 7.26 -13.83
CA LYS A 107 -5.92 7.52 -15.28
C LYS A 107 -6.52 8.89 -15.60
N GLN A 108 -7.43 9.36 -14.76
CA GLN A 108 -8.15 10.62 -14.95
C GLN A 108 -7.29 11.85 -14.65
N ASN A 109 -6.25 11.72 -13.83
CA ASN A 109 -5.40 12.84 -13.41
C ASN A 109 -3.89 12.58 -13.62
N GLU A 110 -3.50 11.65 -14.51
CA GLU A 110 -2.09 11.31 -14.75
C GLU A 110 -1.20 12.51 -15.12
N ASN A 111 -1.79 13.54 -15.75
CA ASN A 111 -1.07 14.75 -16.14
C ASN A 111 -0.89 15.75 -14.97
N ILE A 112 -1.77 15.71 -13.98
CA ILE A 112 -1.75 16.60 -12.80
C ILE A 112 -2.15 15.77 -11.58
N PRO A 113 -1.19 15.08 -10.94
CA PRO A 113 -1.45 14.33 -9.73
C PRO A 113 -2.05 15.22 -8.63
N LEU A 114 -2.98 14.65 -7.86
CA LEU A 114 -3.58 15.33 -6.72
C LEU A 114 -2.59 15.32 -5.56
N ASP A 115 -2.16 16.50 -5.11
CA ASP A 115 -1.27 16.64 -3.95
C ASP A 115 -2.07 16.47 -2.65
N LEU A 116 -1.81 15.37 -1.93
CA LEU A 116 -2.43 15.06 -0.64
C LEU A 116 -1.57 15.51 0.55
N THR A 117 -0.41 16.13 0.31
CA THR A 117 0.48 16.63 1.37
C THR A 117 -0.22 17.63 2.31
N PRO A 118 -1.03 18.59 1.82
CA PRO A 118 -1.75 19.51 2.71
C PRO A 118 -2.73 18.79 3.65
N ASP A 119 -3.40 17.74 3.17
CA ASP A 119 -4.31 16.94 3.99
C ASP A 119 -3.55 16.18 5.07
N LEU A 120 -2.43 15.52 4.71
CA LEU A 120 -1.56 14.86 5.68
C LEU A 120 -1.07 15.82 6.78
N LEU A 121 -0.62 17.02 6.39
CA LEU A 121 -0.16 18.03 7.35
C LEU A 121 -1.28 18.52 8.26
N CYS A 122 -2.49 18.69 7.72
CA CYS A 122 -3.66 19.09 8.49
C CYS A 122 -4.08 18.02 9.49
N ASP A 123 -4.16 16.76 9.04
CA ASP A 123 -4.62 15.63 9.84
C ASP A 123 -3.62 15.26 10.96
N THR A 124 -2.33 15.56 10.74
CA THR A 124 -1.26 15.33 11.73
C THR A 124 -1.09 16.49 12.72
N ALA A 125 -1.59 17.70 12.42
CA ALA A 125 -1.41 18.89 13.26
C ALA A 125 -1.96 18.74 14.68
N ALA A 126 -3.05 17.97 14.87
CA ALA A 126 -3.58 17.68 16.21
C ALA A 126 -2.65 16.77 17.04
N SER A 127 -1.86 15.93 16.36
CA SER A 127 -0.91 15.02 17.01
C SER A 127 0.45 15.68 17.25
N PHE A 128 0.78 16.75 16.53
CA PHE A 128 2.09 17.38 16.57
C PHE A 128 2.06 18.89 16.41
N THR A 129 2.80 19.60 17.27
CA THR A 129 2.96 21.06 17.20
C THR A 129 3.77 21.55 15.98
N ASN A 130 4.59 20.70 15.36
CA ASN A 130 5.48 21.05 14.22
C ASN A 130 5.40 20.01 13.07
N ALA A 131 4.19 19.61 12.66
CA ALA A 131 3.97 18.56 11.64
C ALA A 131 4.79 18.72 10.34
N PRO A 132 4.94 19.91 9.72
CA PRO A 132 5.70 20.05 8.47
C PRO A 132 7.17 19.65 8.59
N ALA A 133 7.81 19.92 9.73
CA ALA A 133 9.21 19.58 9.95
C ALA A 133 9.41 18.09 10.28
N LEU A 134 8.37 17.39 10.74
CA LEU A 134 8.45 15.97 11.10
C LEU A 134 8.67 15.06 9.89
N PHE A 135 8.24 15.48 8.70
CA PHE A 135 8.31 14.65 7.51
C PHE A 135 9.49 14.97 6.60
N ASN A 136 10.37 15.89 6.96
CA ASN A 136 11.55 16.20 6.15
C ASN A 136 12.42 14.95 5.88
N ASP A 137 12.43 14.01 6.83
CA ASP A 137 13.10 12.70 6.80
C ASP A 137 12.08 11.53 6.85
N GLY A 138 10.85 11.78 6.40
CA GLY A 138 9.77 10.79 6.36
C GLY A 138 10.02 9.70 5.32
N ILE A 139 9.67 8.46 5.65
CA ILE A 139 9.79 7.28 4.79
C ILE A 139 8.47 6.52 4.80
N THR A 140 7.96 6.15 3.64
CA THR A 140 6.81 5.25 3.56
C THR A 140 7.23 3.83 3.90
N VAL A 141 6.58 3.22 4.89
CA VAL A 141 6.79 1.83 5.30
C VAL A 141 6.01 0.87 4.40
N GLY A 142 4.77 1.22 4.07
CA GLY A 142 3.92 0.40 3.22
C GLY A 142 2.47 0.85 3.27
N ILE A 143 1.64 0.18 2.49
CA ILE A 143 0.21 0.46 2.37
C ILE A 143 -0.56 -0.85 2.45
N ALA A 144 -1.66 -0.84 3.21
CA ALA A 144 -2.57 -1.95 3.31
C ALA A 144 -3.99 -1.41 3.44
N ASN A 145 -4.91 -1.95 2.64
CA ASN A 145 -6.34 -1.64 2.72
C ASN A 145 -6.67 -0.13 2.77
N GLY A 146 -6.00 0.70 1.96
CA GLY A 146 -6.22 2.15 1.91
C GLY A 146 -5.61 2.94 3.09
N VAL A 147 -4.89 2.27 3.99
CA VAL A 147 -4.14 2.90 5.08
C VAL A 147 -2.67 2.96 4.71
N VAL A 148 -2.05 4.12 4.93
CA VAL A 148 -0.62 4.37 4.71
C VAL A 148 0.10 4.31 6.04
N CYS A 149 1.21 3.57 6.11
CA CYS A 149 2.13 3.62 7.25
C CYS A 149 3.43 4.31 6.86
N PHE A 150 3.90 5.19 7.73
CA PHE A 150 5.14 5.93 7.55
C PHE A 150 5.99 5.99 8.81
N MET A 151 7.28 6.18 8.61
CA MET A 151 8.29 6.37 9.63
C MET A 151 8.92 7.75 9.49
N TRP A 152 9.31 8.37 10.59
CA TRP A 152 10.15 9.59 10.57
C TRP A 152 11.09 9.62 11.76
N GLY A 153 12.19 10.37 11.65
CA GLY A 153 13.23 10.42 12.68
C GLY A 153 13.79 9.05 13.04
N TYR A 154 13.77 8.09 12.10
CA TYR A 154 14.19 6.68 12.24
C TYR A 154 13.49 5.84 13.33
N GLN A 155 12.59 6.44 14.12
CA GLN A 155 12.05 5.79 15.32
C GLN A 155 10.55 5.90 15.45
N ASN A 156 9.97 6.99 14.93
CA ASN A 156 8.55 7.25 15.09
C ASN A 156 7.78 6.60 13.95
N LEU A 157 6.60 6.10 14.26
CA LEU A 157 5.72 5.44 13.31
C LEU A 157 4.33 6.04 13.38
N GLY A 158 3.66 6.08 12.24
CA GLY A 158 2.34 6.65 12.10
C GLY A 158 1.55 5.91 11.03
N MET A 159 0.23 5.91 11.22
CA MET A 159 -0.73 5.40 10.26
C MET A 159 -1.65 6.54 9.86
N TRP A 160 -1.95 6.65 8.58
CA TRP A 160 -2.85 7.65 8.03
C TRP A 160 -3.83 7.00 7.07
N ASN A 161 -5.12 7.30 7.27
CA ASN A 161 -6.15 6.97 6.31
C ASN A 161 -6.57 8.28 5.61
N PRO A 162 -6.10 8.53 4.38
CA PRO A 162 -6.41 9.77 3.66
C PRO A 162 -7.92 9.95 3.42
N ALA A 163 -8.63 8.84 3.18
CA ALA A 163 -10.05 8.86 2.85
C ALA A 163 -10.94 9.24 4.04
N THR A 164 -10.54 8.83 5.26
CA THR A 164 -11.27 9.19 6.49
C THR A 164 -10.66 10.37 7.23
N ARG A 165 -9.51 10.88 6.78
CA ARG A 165 -8.71 11.91 7.48
C ARG A 165 -8.34 11.54 8.91
N ASP A 166 -8.19 10.24 9.16
CA ASP A 166 -7.82 9.72 10.48
C ASP A 166 -6.31 9.52 10.50
N PHE A 167 -5.68 9.94 11.60
CA PHE A 167 -4.24 9.82 11.78
C PHE A 167 -3.94 9.30 13.19
N LYS A 168 -3.06 8.30 13.26
CA LYS A 168 -2.60 7.73 14.52
C LYS A 168 -1.09 7.65 14.59
N VAL A 169 -0.54 8.24 15.65
CA VAL A 169 0.82 7.96 16.09
C VAL A 169 0.86 6.61 16.77
N VAL A 170 1.78 5.75 16.32
CA VAL A 170 2.04 4.44 16.92
C VAL A 170 2.79 4.64 18.22
N THR A 171 2.38 3.92 19.27
CA THR A 171 3.07 3.96 20.56
C THR A 171 4.54 3.58 20.38
N PRO A 172 5.46 4.24 21.11
CA PRO A 172 6.86 3.81 21.14
C PRO A 172 6.96 2.31 21.48
N TRP A 173 7.83 1.59 20.79
CA TRP A 173 8.12 0.19 21.08
C TRP A 173 8.75 0.00 22.48
N ILE A 174 8.85 -1.26 22.90
CA ILE A 174 9.24 -1.63 24.27
C ILE A 174 10.64 -1.12 24.62
N TYR A 175 11.57 -1.19 23.67
CA TYR A 175 13.01 -0.95 23.94
C TYR A 175 13.52 0.45 23.53
N ARG A 176 12.63 1.40 23.23
CA ARG A 176 13.04 2.75 22.75
C ARG A 176 13.94 3.46 23.75
N GLN A 177 13.61 3.30 25.02
CA GLN A 177 14.30 3.98 26.11
C GLN A 177 15.55 3.21 26.58
N THR A 178 15.62 1.91 26.32
CA THR A 178 16.71 1.05 26.77
C THR A 178 17.96 1.17 25.88
N PHE A 179 17.78 1.41 24.58
CA PHE A 179 18.88 1.52 23.61
C PHE A 179 18.75 2.77 22.72
N PRO A 180 18.88 3.99 23.27
CA PRO A 180 18.57 5.22 22.55
C PRO A 180 19.58 5.60 21.44
N ARG A 181 20.76 4.97 21.38
CA ARG A 181 21.86 5.35 20.46
C ARG A 181 22.43 4.23 19.59
N SER A 182 21.91 3.01 19.70
CA SER A 182 22.55 1.82 19.12
C SER A 182 21.61 0.83 18.42
N LEU A 183 20.36 1.22 18.17
CA LEU A 183 19.44 0.39 17.40
C LEU A 183 19.57 0.70 15.91
N GLN A 184 20.08 -0.27 15.16
CA GLN A 184 20.04 -0.26 13.71
C GLN A 184 18.75 -0.95 13.26
N LEU A 185 17.91 -0.22 12.52
CA LEU A 185 16.72 -0.81 11.90
C LEU A 185 17.18 -1.85 10.87
N GLU A 186 16.77 -3.10 11.04
CA GLU A 186 17.10 -4.17 10.09
C GLU A 186 15.93 -4.48 9.17
N MET A 187 14.70 -4.38 9.67
CA MET A 187 13.52 -4.59 8.84
C MET A 187 12.34 -3.80 9.38
N ILE A 188 11.51 -3.31 8.46
CA ILE A 188 10.16 -2.91 8.79
C ILE A 188 9.16 -3.27 7.69
N GLY A 189 7.98 -3.72 8.10
CA GLY A 189 6.85 -3.99 7.20
C GLY A 189 5.53 -3.60 7.85
N PHE A 190 4.55 -3.28 7.02
CA PHE A 190 3.19 -2.90 7.40
C PHE A 190 2.16 -3.71 6.63
N GLY A 191 1.14 -4.19 7.32
CA GLY A 191 0.10 -5.00 6.70
C GLY A 191 -1.15 -5.16 7.55
N PHE A 192 -2.12 -5.84 6.97
CA PHE A 192 -3.41 -6.14 7.59
C PHE A 192 -3.54 -7.63 7.89
N ASP A 193 -3.77 -7.96 9.16
CA ASP A 193 -4.19 -9.29 9.61
C ASP A 193 -5.70 -9.45 9.32
N CYS A 194 -6.02 -10.29 8.34
CA CYS A 194 -7.40 -10.51 7.92
C CYS A 194 -8.19 -11.42 8.88
N ILE A 195 -7.51 -12.17 9.74
CA ILE A 195 -8.11 -13.05 10.74
C ILE A 195 -8.52 -12.21 11.95
N SER A 196 -7.60 -11.40 12.47
CA SER A 196 -7.88 -10.55 13.65
C SER A 196 -8.48 -9.19 13.31
N ASN A 197 -8.59 -8.84 12.03
CA ASN A 197 -9.06 -7.53 11.54
C ASN A 197 -8.25 -6.36 12.06
N ASP A 198 -6.93 -6.53 12.03
CA ASP A 198 -6.02 -5.61 12.68
C ASP A 198 -4.91 -5.15 11.76
N PHE A 199 -4.55 -3.87 11.87
CA PHE A 199 -3.32 -3.40 11.24
C PHE A 199 -2.15 -3.71 12.14
N LYS A 200 -1.09 -4.22 11.53
CA LYS A 200 0.11 -4.64 12.24
C LYS A 200 1.34 -4.04 11.57
N ILE A 201 2.37 -3.83 12.39
CA ILE A 201 3.71 -3.44 11.92
C ILE A 201 4.66 -4.49 12.45
N VAL A 202 5.45 -5.11 11.57
CA VAL A 202 6.57 -5.97 11.97
C VAL A 202 7.84 -5.15 11.93
N ARG A 203 8.70 -5.32 12.93
CA ARG A 203 9.95 -4.58 13.03
C ARG A 203 11.06 -5.46 13.58
N ILE A 204 12.24 -5.36 12.97
CA ILE A 204 13.47 -6.03 13.43
C ILE A 204 14.51 -4.94 13.68
N ASN A 205 15.09 -4.93 14.88
CA ASN A 205 16.21 -4.05 15.19
C ASN A 205 17.41 -4.87 15.66
N ARG A 206 18.59 -4.51 15.18
CA ARG A 206 19.86 -5.00 15.71
C ARG A 206 20.27 -4.12 16.89
N CYS A 207 20.61 -4.76 18.01
CA CYS A 207 21.13 -4.13 19.22
C CYS A 207 22.66 -4.21 19.27
N ASP A 208 23.26 -3.44 20.19
CA ASP A 208 24.67 -3.59 20.58
C ASP A 208 24.96 -5.06 20.95
N GLY A 209 26.03 -5.62 20.38
CA GLY A 209 26.38 -7.03 20.53
C GLY A 209 25.76 -7.97 19.49
N GLY A 210 25.09 -7.43 18.46
CA GLY A 210 24.65 -8.18 17.29
C GLY A 210 23.32 -8.94 17.44
N THR A 211 22.66 -8.85 18.59
CA THR A 211 21.37 -9.52 18.82
C THR A 211 20.22 -8.76 18.15
N CYS A 212 19.39 -9.46 17.38
CA CYS A 212 18.18 -8.89 16.76
C CYS A 212 16.94 -9.05 17.65
N ILE A 213 16.21 -7.96 17.87
CA ILE A 213 14.89 -7.95 18.51
C ILE A 213 13.83 -7.89 17.42
N HIS A 214 12.89 -8.83 17.50
CA HIS A 214 11.78 -8.99 16.56
C HIS A 214 10.48 -8.65 17.27
N GLU A 215 9.77 -7.64 16.79
CA GLU A 215 8.54 -7.16 17.43
C GLU A 215 7.43 -7.01 16.39
N VAL A 216 6.20 -7.21 16.84
CA VAL A 216 5.01 -6.89 16.07
C VAL A 216 4.10 -5.97 16.89
N TYR A 217 3.69 -4.88 16.27
CA TYR A 217 2.68 -3.97 16.79
C TYR A 217 1.29 -4.42 16.36
N SER A 218 0.31 -4.21 17.23
CA SER A 218 -1.12 -4.42 16.95
C SER A 218 -1.86 -3.11 17.21
N LEU A 219 -2.58 -2.63 16.18
CA LEU A 219 -3.37 -1.40 16.28
C LEU A 219 -4.52 -1.54 17.28
N SER A 220 -5.22 -2.67 17.28
CA SER A 220 -6.38 -2.94 18.13
C SER A 220 -6.06 -2.89 19.63
N THR A 221 -4.86 -3.32 20.01
CA THR A 221 -4.35 -3.31 21.39
C THR A 221 -3.50 -2.08 21.71
N ASP A 222 -3.02 -1.39 20.67
CA ASP A 222 -2.06 -0.29 20.76
C ASP A 222 -0.74 -0.66 21.46
N THR A 223 -0.31 -1.91 21.29
CA THR A 223 0.88 -2.45 21.97
C THR A 223 1.80 -3.19 21.02
N TRP A 224 3.08 -3.21 21.41
CA TRP A 224 4.10 -4.06 20.81
C TRP A 224 4.22 -5.35 21.61
N LYS A 225 4.49 -6.45 20.91
CA LYS A 225 4.90 -7.71 21.53
C LYS A 225 6.11 -8.28 20.80
N LYS A 226 6.95 -9.02 21.53
CA LYS A 226 8.05 -9.78 20.95
C LYS A 226 7.51 -10.96 20.15
N LEU A 227 8.06 -11.21 18.97
CA LEU A 227 7.75 -12.42 18.20
C LEU A 227 8.34 -13.66 18.90
N ARG A 228 7.60 -14.76 18.83
CA ARG A 228 8.00 -16.04 19.43
C ARG A 228 9.11 -16.70 18.64
N GLU A 229 8.98 -16.65 17.32
CA GLU A 229 9.93 -17.20 16.37
C GLU A 229 10.69 -16.03 15.72
N PRO A 230 12.01 -15.95 15.91
CA PRO A 230 12.81 -14.90 15.29
C PRO A 230 12.89 -15.12 13.78
N SER A 231 13.29 -14.08 13.05
CA SER A 231 13.60 -14.22 11.64
C SER A 231 14.68 -15.28 11.45
N PRO A 232 14.55 -16.17 10.46
CA PRO A 232 15.54 -17.19 10.17
C PRO A 232 16.86 -16.61 9.62
N LEU A 233 16.92 -15.31 9.29
CA LEU A 233 18.08 -14.67 8.68
C LEU A 233 18.63 -13.54 9.54
N GLU A 234 19.94 -13.53 9.72
CA GLU A 234 20.68 -12.35 10.15
C GLU A 234 20.74 -11.35 9.00
N VAL A 235 19.82 -10.39 9.03
CA VAL A 235 19.77 -9.30 8.05
C VAL A 235 20.86 -8.29 8.37
N SER A 236 21.70 -7.93 7.39
CA SER A 236 22.87 -7.06 7.59
C SER A 236 22.63 -5.57 7.27
N ARG A 237 21.45 -5.19 6.76
CA ARG A 237 21.07 -3.82 6.40
C ARG A 237 19.56 -3.62 6.50
N SER A 238 19.11 -2.37 6.66
CA SER A 238 17.69 -1.98 6.66
C SER A 238 16.95 -2.48 5.42
N ILE A 239 16.18 -3.54 5.58
CA ILE A 239 15.27 -4.08 4.59
C ILE A 239 13.92 -3.39 4.74
N PHE A 240 13.46 -2.72 3.69
CA PHE A 240 12.12 -2.18 3.62
C PHE A 240 11.18 -3.18 2.94
N GLN A 241 9.89 -3.03 3.18
CA GLN A 241 8.87 -3.74 2.44
C GLN A 241 8.91 -3.29 0.96
N GLU A 242 9.13 -4.25 0.07
CA GLU A 242 9.20 -4.02 -1.38
C GLU A 242 7.97 -4.62 -2.10
N GLY A 243 7.27 -5.56 -1.45
CA GLY A 243 5.99 -6.08 -1.94
C GLY A 243 5.00 -6.36 -0.81
N TYR A 244 3.71 -6.25 -1.11
CA TYR A 244 2.65 -6.66 -0.19
C TYR A 244 1.46 -7.24 -0.95
N SER A 245 1.05 -8.44 -0.57
CA SER A 245 -0.13 -9.09 -1.13
C SER A 245 -0.76 -9.99 -0.08
N ASN A 246 -2.09 -9.95 0.01
CA ASN A 246 -2.89 -10.90 0.79
C ASN A 246 -2.44 -11.08 2.26
N GLY A 247 -2.06 -9.98 2.93
CA GLY A 247 -1.62 -10.02 4.33
C GLY A 247 -0.19 -10.54 4.53
N VAL A 248 0.59 -10.61 3.45
CA VAL A 248 2.02 -10.98 3.47
C VAL A 248 2.83 -9.84 2.91
N CYS A 249 3.82 -9.35 3.67
CA CYS A 249 4.85 -8.45 3.14
C CYS A 249 6.06 -9.25 2.68
N TYR A 250 6.69 -8.79 1.61
CA TYR A 250 7.86 -9.38 0.99
C TYR A 250 8.97 -8.36 0.95
N CYS A 251 10.18 -8.87 1.14
CA CYS A 251 11.38 -8.07 1.19
C CYS A 251 12.59 -8.94 0.82
N TYR A 252 13.74 -8.32 0.57
CA TYR A 252 14.92 -9.06 0.13
C TYR A 252 16.21 -8.46 0.67
N SER A 253 17.24 -9.29 0.80
CA SER A 253 18.58 -8.85 1.21
C SER A 253 19.39 -8.36 0.02
N ASN A 254 19.94 -7.15 0.11
CA ASN A 254 21.06 -6.71 -0.74
C ASN A 254 22.37 -7.10 -0.04
N TYR A 255 23.08 -8.11 -0.56
CA TYR A 255 24.47 -8.36 -0.14
C TYR A 255 25.36 -7.25 -0.71
N ASP A 256 26.38 -6.84 0.06
CA ASP A 256 27.39 -5.88 -0.40
C ASP A 256 28.29 -6.51 -1.47
N ASP A 257 28.63 -5.74 -2.50
CA ASP A 257 29.65 -6.09 -3.48
C ASP A 257 31.02 -6.37 -2.81
N GLU A 258 31.29 -5.84 -1.62
CA GLU A 258 32.58 -6.02 -0.92
C GLU A 258 32.81 -7.44 -0.37
N VAL A 259 31.76 -8.25 -0.19
CA VAL A 259 31.88 -9.67 0.24
C VAL A 259 32.10 -10.62 -0.96
N LEU A 260 31.97 -10.11 -2.19
CA LEU A 260 32.12 -10.88 -3.45
C LEU A 260 33.57 -11.27 -3.78
N HIS A 261 34.53 -11.04 -2.89
CA HIS A 261 35.87 -11.62 -3.02
C HIS A 261 35.97 -13.08 -2.55
N SER A 262 34.90 -13.67 -2.02
CA SER A 262 34.81 -15.11 -1.79
C SER A 262 34.03 -15.79 -2.92
N SER A 263 34.58 -16.87 -3.47
CA SER A 263 34.13 -17.57 -4.68
C SER A 263 32.78 -18.30 -4.58
N GLU A 264 32.00 -18.04 -3.54
CA GLU A 264 30.65 -18.58 -3.35
C GLU A 264 29.69 -17.41 -3.18
N ALA A 265 29.27 -16.82 -4.31
CA ALA A 265 28.21 -15.82 -4.31
C ALA A 265 26.94 -16.44 -3.70
N SER A 266 26.62 -16.09 -2.45
CA SER A 266 25.39 -16.52 -1.82
C SER A 266 24.22 -15.88 -2.57
N ASN A 267 23.35 -16.70 -3.15
CA ASN A 267 22.16 -16.22 -3.83
C ASN A 267 21.36 -15.27 -2.92
N PRO A 268 20.78 -14.20 -3.47
CA PRO A 268 19.99 -13.28 -2.67
C PRO A 268 18.79 -13.99 -2.03
N LEU A 269 18.49 -13.62 -0.80
CA LEU A 269 17.42 -14.23 -0.02
C LEU A 269 16.19 -13.32 -0.05
N ILE A 270 15.06 -13.91 -0.44
CA ILE A 270 13.75 -13.27 -0.34
C ILE A 270 13.12 -13.74 0.97
N MET A 271 12.58 -12.82 1.74
CA MET A 271 11.87 -13.11 2.98
C MET A 271 10.44 -12.60 2.90
N SER A 272 9.53 -13.38 3.45
CA SER A 272 8.15 -12.96 3.66
C SER A 272 7.77 -13.01 5.13
N PHE A 273 6.86 -12.11 5.54
CA PHE A 273 6.22 -12.16 6.85
C PHE A 273 4.70 -12.15 6.67
N ASN A 274 4.03 -13.15 7.25
CA ASN A 274 2.57 -13.24 7.22
C ASN A 274 1.99 -12.60 8.49
N PHE A 275 1.20 -11.55 8.35
CA PHE A 275 0.67 -10.80 9.49
C PHE A 275 -0.40 -11.57 10.30
N SER A 276 -1.03 -12.58 9.71
CA SER A 276 -2.08 -13.37 10.37
C SER A 276 -1.47 -14.50 11.21
N THR A 277 -0.42 -15.15 10.71
CA THR A 277 0.29 -16.20 11.44
C THR A 277 1.46 -15.68 12.28
N GLU A 278 1.95 -14.47 11.97
CA GLU A 278 3.14 -13.84 12.56
C GLU A 278 4.42 -14.67 12.36
N VAL A 279 4.51 -15.36 11.22
CA VAL A 279 5.64 -16.25 10.87
C VAL A 279 6.44 -15.65 9.71
N PHE A 280 7.77 -15.77 9.80
CA PHE A 280 8.71 -15.49 8.72
C PHE A 280 8.95 -16.75 7.88
N GLU A 281 9.04 -16.59 6.57
CA GLU A 281 9.47 -17.64 5.65
C GLU A 281 10.58 -17.12 4.74
N VAL A 282 11.57 -17.98 4.48
CA VAL A 282 12.57 -17.75 3.42
C VAL A 282 12.04 -18.35 2.13
N ILE A 283 12.02 -17.53 1.09
CA ILE A 283 11.64 -17.93 -0.26
C ILE A 283 12.93 -18.09 -1.05
N ASN A 284 13.19 -19.33 -1.48
CA ASN A 284 14.39 -19.65 -2.24
C ASN A 284 14.38 -18.92 -3.59
N TYR A 285 15.53 -18.35 -3.94
CA TYR A 285 15.77 -17.79 -5.27
C TYR A 285 15.67 -18.89 -6.34
N PRO A 286 15.18 -18.59 -7.56
CA PRO A 286 15.18 -19.58 -8.63
C PRO A 286 16.61 -19.76 -9.17
N VAL A 287 17.34 -20.71 -8.60
CA VAL A 287 18.77 -20.97 -8.83
C VAL A 287 19.13 -21.25 -10.30
N ASN A 288 18.16 -21.65 -11.13
CA ASN A 288 18.42 -22.23 -12.47
C ASN A 288 17.78 -21.48 -13.65
N THR A 289 17.16 -20.30 -13.45
CA THR A 289 16.33 -19.70 -14.51
C THR A 289 17.09 -18.95 -15.59
N ILE A 290 18.32 -18.46 -15.33
CA ILE A 290 18.99 -17.57 -16.29
C ILE A 290 20.43 -18.03 -16.54
N GLY A 291 20.70 -18.43 -17.79
CA GLY A 291 22.06 -18.60 -18.27
C GLY A 291 22.78 -17.26 -18.26
N SER A 292 23.96 -17.21 -17.63
CA SER A 292 24.78 -16.00 -17.64
C SER A 292 25.21 -15.67 -19.08
N LYS A 293 24.91 -14.45 -19.51
CA LYS A 293 25.33 -13.92 -20.81
C LYS A 293 26.65 -13.19 -20.61
N ALA A 294 27.67 -13.63 -21.33
CA ALA A 294 28.99 -13.02 -21.24
C ALA A 294 28.96 -11.53 -21.64
N GLY A 295 29.45 -10.66 -20.76
CA GLY A 295 29.50 -9.21 -20.98
C GLY A 295 28.21 -8.45 -20.64
N CYS A 296 27.27 -9.08 -19.93
CA CYS A 296 26.10 -8.40 -19.36
C CYS A 296 26.27 -8.19 -17.85
N GLU A 297 25.80 -7.04 -17.36
CA GLU A 297 25.61 -6.79 -15.92
C GLU A 297 24.21 -7.25 -15.51
N TYR A 298 24.07 -7.84 -14.32
CA TYR A 298 22.83 -8.40 -13.83
C TYR A 298 22.40 -7.74 -12.53
N ASP A 299 21.10 -7.55 -12.38
CA ASP A 299 20.48 -7.12 -11.13
C ASP A 299 19.04 -7.62 -11.09
N TRP A 300 18.36 -7.47 -9.96
CA TRP A 300 17.06 -8.04 -9.74
C TRP A 300 16.28 -7.22 -8.70
N THR A 301 14.96 -7.31 -8.76
CA THR A 301 14.04 -6.77 -7.76
C THR A 301 12.85 -7.70 -7.58
N ILE A 302 12.06 -7.49 -6.54
CA ILE A 302 10.78 -8.15 -6.37
C ILE A 302 9.64 -7.15 -6.58
N ALA A 303 8.51 -7.64 -7.05
CA ALA A 303 7.30 -6.85 -7.22
C ALA A 303 6.07 -7.74 -7.02
N ILE A 304 4.88 -7.15 -7.00
CA ILE A 304 3.63 -7.90 -7.05
C ILE A 304 3.08 -7.87 -8.47
N TYR A 305 2.88 -9.05 -9.07
CA TYR A 305 2.22 -9.22 -10.35
C TYR A 305 0.94 -10.02 -10.15
N ARG A 306 -0.22 -9.41 -10.42
CA ARG A 306 -1.54 -10.05 -10.28
C ARG A 306 -1.69 -10.80 -8.94
N GLU A 307 -1.40 -10.09 -7.85
CA GLU A 307 -1.49 -10.60 -6.47
C GLU A 307 -0.49 -11.71 -6.10
N SER A 308 0.42 -12.07 -7.02
CA SER A 308 1.49 -13.04 -6.76
C SER A 308 2.83 -12.32 -6.65
N LEU A 309 3.75 -12.89 -5.86
CA LEU A 309 5.13 -12.42 -5.82
C LEU A 309 5.80 -12.67 -7.17
N ALA A 310 6.39 -11.62 -7.74
CA ALA A 310 7.19 -11.66 -8.94
C ALA A 310 8.65 -11.34 -8.59
N LEU A 311 9.56 -12.07 -9.21
CA LEU A 311 10.98 -11.76 -9.30
C LEU A 311 11.23 -11.18 -10.68
N VAL A 312 11.77 -9.97 -10.72
CA VAL A 312 12.14 -9.27 -11.95
C VAL A 312 13.65 -9.30 -12.04
N ILE A 313 14.18 -10.08 -12.96
CA ILE A 313 15.62 -10.15 -13.20
C ILE A 313 15.91 -9.29 -14.42
N CYS A 314 16.83 -8.35 -14.27
CA CYS A 314 17.23 -7.49 -15.37
C CYS A 314 18.70 -7.69 -15.70
N TRP A 315 19.02 -7.51 -16.97
CA TRP A 315 20.40 -7.48 -17.42
C TRP A 315 20.63 -6.38 -18.43
N THR A 316 21.81 -5.82 -18.36
CA THR A 316 22.27 -4.72 -19.20
C THR A 316 23.36 -5.23 -20.13
N ASP A 317 23.14 -5.13 -21.44
CA ASP A 317 24.17 -5.37 -22.45
C ASP A 317 24.82 -4.02 -22.80
N LEU A 318 25.94 -3.72 -22.14
CA LEU A 318 26.69 -2.47 -22.34
C LEU A 318 27.22 -2.30 -23.76
N ARG A 319 27.42 -3.40 -24.52
CA ARG A 319 27.92 -3.33 -25.90
C ARG A 319 26.85 -2.82 -26.85
N LYS A 320 25.59 -3.09 -26.54
CA LYS A 320 24.42 -2.65 -27.30
C LYS A 320 23.69 -1.46 -26.68
N ALA A 321 24.13 -1.03 -25.50
CA ALA A 321 23.46 -0.03 -24.69
C ALA A 321 21.96 -0.34 -24.50
N GLU A 322 21.64 -1.59 -24.13
CA GLU A 322 20.25 -2.02 -23.90
C GLU A 322 20.07 -2.71 -22.55
N CYS A 323 18.88 -2.56 -21.97
CA CYS A 323 18.44 -3.29 -20.77
C CYS A 323 17.26 -4.20 -21.11
N ASN A 324 17.21 -5.35 -20.45
CA ASN A 324 16.19 -6.37 -20.66
C ASN A 324 15.73 -6.88 -19.30
N TYR A 325 14.50 -7.39 -19.24
CA TYR A 325 13.88 -7.88 -18.02
C TYR A 325 13.25 -9.24 -18.28
N GLU A 326 13.40 -10.15 -17.34
CA GLU A 326 12.69 -11.42 -17.27
C GLU A 326 11.87 -11.45 -15.99
N VAL A 327 10.57 -11.71 -16.14
CA VAL A 327 9.62 -11.71 -15.04
C VAL A 327 9.26 -13.16 -14.73
N CYS A 328 9.59 -13.59 -13.52
CA CYS A 328 9.23 -14.88 -12.97
C CYS A 328 8.22 -14.69 -11.86
N VAL A 329 7.23 -15.57 -11.74
CA VAL A 329 6.25 -15.53 -10.65
C VAL A 329 6.32 -16.79 -9.82
N ILE A 330 6.06 -16.66 -8.52
CA ILE A 330 5.93 -17.82 -7.65
C ILE A 330 4.56 -18.46 -7.88
N THR A 331 4.55 -19.78 -8.04
CA THR A 331 3.34 -20.58 -8.13
C THR A 331 3.33 -21.61 -7.03
N GLU A 332 2.14 -21.86 -6.50
CA GLU A 332 1.89 -22.85 -5.48
C GLU A 332 1.19 -24.06 -6.11
N SER A 333 1.76 -25.24 -5.87
CA SER A 333 1.19 -26.50 -6.33
C SER A 333 1.02 -27.45 -5.15
N GLN A 334 -0.13 -28.14 -5.09
CA GLN A 334 -0.31 -29.20 -4.10
C GLN A 334 0.50 -30.42 -4.52
N VAL A 335 1.30 -30.94 -3.59
CA VAL A 335 2.10 -32.14 -3.82
C VAL A 335 1.66 -33.23 -2.85
N GLY A 336 0.81 -34.12 -3.36
CA GLY A 336 0.23 -35.23 -2.59
C GLY A 336 -0.55 -34.74 -1.37
N ASN A 337 -0.44 -35.49 -0.27
CA ASN A 337 -1.11 -35.19 1.01
C ASN A 337 -0.25 -34.37 1.99
N SER A 338 0.96 -33.94 1.57
CA SER A 338 2.04 -33.54 2.48
C SER A 338 2.44 -32.06 2.44
N GLY A 339 1.85 -31.23 1.57
CA GLY A 339 2.03 -29.78 1.63
C GLY A 339 1.92 -29.03 0.31
N ILE A 340 1.95 -27.71 0.41
CA ILE A 340 2.03 -26.78 -0.72
C ILE A 340 3.50 -26.61 -1.09
N GLN A 341 3.86 -26.91 -2.35
CA GLN A 341 5.19 -26.62 -2.89
C GLN A 341 5.16 -25.30 -3.67
N LYS A 342 6.03 -24.37 -3.28
CA LYS A 342 6.29 -23.13 -4.02
C LYS A 342 7.35 -23.38 -5.10
N SER A 343 7.08 -22.94 -6.33
CA SER A 343 8.02 -23.04 -7.46
C SER A 343 8.02 -21.75 -8.27
N TRP A 344 9.14 -21.40 -8.88
CA TRP A 344 9.22 -20.24 -9.76
C TRP A 344 8.94 -20.64 -11.20
N GLN A 345 8.12 -19.84 -11.88
CA GLN A 345 7.82 -20.01 -13.29
C GLN A 345 8.12 -18.72 -14.04
N ARG A 346 8.87 -18.84 -15.13
CA ARG A 346 9.07 -17.74 -16.08
C ARG A 346 7.73 -17.39 -16.72
N LEU A 347 7.38 -16.12 -16.70
CA LEU A 347 6.12 -15.63 -17.24
C LEU A 347 6.29 -14.95 -18.60
N PHE A 348 7.10 -13.88 -18.66
CA PHE A 348 7.41 -13.16 -19.90
C PHE A 348 8.73 -12.39 -19.78
N ALA A 349 9.16 -11.77 -20.87
CA ALA A 349 10.29 -10.84 -20.90
C ALA A 349 9.84 -9.47 -21.40
N LEU A 350 10.52 -8.42 -20.94
CA LEU A 350 10.36 -7.04 -21.40
C LEU A 350 11.67 -6.54 -22.00
N GLY A 351 11.57 -5.70 -23.02
CA GLY A 351 12.72 -5.17 -23.75
C GLY A 351 13.04 -5.95 -25.04
N PRO A 352 14.20 -5.67 -25.65
CA PRO A 352 15.23 -4.75 -25.18
C PRO A 352 14.74 -3.29 -25.15
N PHE A 353 15.12 -2.56 -24.11
CA PHE A 353 14.91 -1.12 -24.02
C PHE A 353 16.26 -0.40 -24.12
N PRO A 354 16.34 0.73 -24.83
CA PRO A 354 17.57 1.50 -24.87
C PRO A 354 17.95 1.96 -23.46
N LEU A 355 19.22 1.86 -23.11
CA LEU A 355 19.79 2.58 -21.98
C LEU A 355 19.72 4.06 -22.34
N TYR A 356 18.81 4.79 -21.71
CA TYR A 356 18.77 6.26 -21.76
C TYR A 356 19.93 6.84 -20.92
N ASP A 357 19.79 8.02 -20.32
CA ASP A 357 20.73 8.61 -19.34
C ASP A 357 20.91 7.76 -18.05
N GLY A 358 20.41 6.52 -18.02
CA GLY A 358 20.44 5.61 -16.89
C GLY A 358 19.63 4.34 -17.12
N ARG A 359 19.79 3.38 -16.19
CA ARG A 359 19.01 2.13 -16.16
C ARG A 359 17.56 2.40 -15.76
N MET A 360 16.63 1.61 -16.32
CA MET A 360 15.22 1.63 -15.92
C MET A 360 15.00 0.66 -14.75
N ASN A 361 14.50 1.16 -13.63
CA ASN A 361 14.12 0.32 -12.49
C ASN A 361 12.62 0.05 -12.57
N LEU A 362 12.22 -1.21 -12.52
CA LEU A 362 10.80 -1.58 -12.51
C LEU A 362 10.26 -1.33 -11.10
N GLU A 363 9.29 -0.43 -10.99
CA GLU A 363 8.66 -0.07 -9.70
C GLU A 363 7.37 -0.83 -9.46
N GLN A 364 6.54 -0.98 -10.50
CA GLN A 364 5.20 -1.55 -10.33
C GLN A 364 4.65 -2.17 -11.60
N PHE A 365 3.93 -3.29 -11.45
CA PHE A 365 2.98 -3.78 -12.43
C PHE A 365 1.59 -3.27 -12.09
N ARG A 366 0.98 -2.47 -12.96
CA ARG A 366 -0.36 -1.93 -12.73
C ARG A 366 -1.44 -2.93 -13.14
N SER A 367 -2.62 -2.77 -12.56
CA SER A 367 -3.78 -3.64 -12.84
C SER A 367 -4.27 -3.57 -14.28
N ASP A 368 -4.03 -2.45 -14.97
CA ASP A 368 -4.35 -2.26 -16.39
C ASP A 368 -3.35 -2.96 -17.34
N GLY A 369 -2.30 -3.56 -16.80
CA GLY A 369 -1.24 -4.24 -17.56
C GLY A 369 -0.07 -3.35 -17.95
N ASP A 370 -0.13 -2.05 -17.65
CA ASP A 370 1.02 -1.17 -17.82
C ASP A 370 2.10 -1.45 -16.77
N VAL A 371 3.34 -1.15 -17.12
CA VAL A 371 4.51 -1.32 -16.26
C VAL A 371 5.11 0.05 -15.97
N LEU A 372 5.32 0.32 -14.69
CA LEU A 372 5.84 1.58 -14.21
C LEU A 372 7.34 1.44 -13.95
N PHE A 373 8.11 2.31 -14.58
CA PHE A 373 9.56 2.37 -14.45
C PHE A 373 10.02 3.70 -13.90
N THR A 374 11.14 3.67 -13.19
CA THR A 374 11.91 4.85 -12.83
C THR A 374 13.19 4.88 -13.64
N ILE A 375 13.55 6.02 -14.23
CA ILE A 375 14.83 6.22 -14.91
C ILE A 375 15.68 7.18 -14.10
N GLY A 376 16.86 6.72 -13.68
CA GLY A 376 17.90 7.58 -13.09
C GLY A 376 18.42 8.57 -14.12
N VAL A 377 18.65 9.82 -13.70
CA VAL A 377 19.23 10.87 -14.54
C VAL A 377 20.52 11.34 -13.89
N GLU A 378 21.63 11.36 -14.61
CA GLU A 378 22.89 11.92 -14.10
C GLU A 378 22.64 13.36 -13.60
N ASN A 379 22.78 13.57 -12.29
CA ASN A 379 22.57 14.85 -11.59
C ASN A 379 21.12 15.37 -11.53
N GLY A 380 20.12 14.51 -11.64
CA GLY A 380 18.71 14.89 -11.54
C GLY A 380 17.86 13.97 -10.65
N ASP A 381 16.68 14.46 -10.27
CA ASP A 381 15.64 13.58 -9.71
C ASP A 381 15.24 12.55 -10.76
N PRO A 382 15.02 11.28 -10.39
CA PRO A 382 14.62 10.26 -11.32
C PRO A 382 13.24 10.53 -11.92
N LYS A 383 13.02 10.04 -13.15
CA LYS A 383 11.77 10.24 -13.91
C LYS A 383 10.90 8.99 -13.85
N LEU A 384 9.60 9.19 -13.63
CA LEU A 384 8.61 8.12 -13.69
C LEU A 384 8.07 7.95 -15.12
N ILE A 385 8.15 6.73 -15.66
CA ILE A 385 7.77 6.38 -17.03
C ILE A 385 6.81 5.20 -17.01
N LEU A 386 5.67 5.37 -17.65
CA LEU A 386 4.70 4.32 -17.88
C LEU A 386 5.01 3.64 -19.23
N TYR A 387 5.13 2.32 -19.22
CA TYR A 387 5.32 1.50 -20.41
C TYR A 387 4.08 0.62 -20.62
N ASN A 388 3.52 0.64 -21.82
CA ASN A 388 2.44 -0.26 -22.20
C ASN A 388 3.02 -1.43 -23.02
N PRO A 389 3.01 -2.68 -22.50
CA PRO A 389 3.57 -3.83 -23.20
C PRO A 389 2.83 -4.24 -24.48
N LEU A 390 1.55 -3.89 -24.60
CA LEU A 390 0.73 -4.27 -25.76
C LEU A 390 0.97 -3.35 -26.97
N SER A 391 1.10 -2.04 -26.74
CA SER A 391 1.39 -1.06 -27.78
C SER A 391 2.90 -0.81 -27.97
N GLY A 392 3.73 -1.16 -26.99
CA GLY A 392 5.16 -0.86 -26.97
C GLY A 392 5.49 0.61 -26.73
N THR A 393 4.54 1.42 -26.22
CA THR A 393 4.70 2.87 -26.06
C THR A 393 5.12 3.27 -24.65
N PHE A 394 5.94 4.31 -24.56
CA PHE A 394 6.32 4.95 -23.30
C PHE A 394 5.60 6.29 -23.13
N LYS A 395 5.17 6.58 -21.90
CA LYS A 395 4.60 7.86 -21.48
C LYS A 395 5.34 8.37 -20.25
N ASN A 396 5.90 9.56 -20.34
CA ASN A 396 6.50 10.22 -19.18
C ASN A 396 5.38 10.81 -18.31
N LEU A 397 5.33 10.45 -17.03
CA LEU A 397 4.32 10.94 -16.09
C LEU A 397 4.68 12.30 -15.48
N GLY A 398 5.81 12.89 -15.88
CA GLY A 398 6.23 14.26 -15.56
C GLY A 398 6.54 14.51 -14.08
N THR A 399 6.16 13.59 -13.20
CA THR A 399 6.18 13.72 -11.76
C THR A 399 7.37 12.97 -11.16
N ARG A 400 8.02 13.65 -10.21
CA ARG A 400 9.21 13.19 -9.50
C ARG A 400 8.77 12.35 -8.31
N LEU A 401 8.41 11.11 -8.59
CA LEU A 401 7.83 10.17 -7.63
C LEU A 401 8.75 8.95 -7.52
N PHE A 402 8.93 8.45 -6.30
CA PHE A 402 9.92 7.41 -6.01
C PHE A 402 9.29 6.06 -5.67
N ARG A 403 8.07 6.03 -5.11
CA ARG A 403 7.42 4.78 -4.70
C ARG A 403 5.90 4.82 -4.96
N PRO A 404 5.41 4.17 -6.02
CA PRO A 404 4.00 4.03 -6.32
C PRO A 404 3.41 2.79 -5.65
N TYR A 405 2.16 2.88 -5.19
CA TYR A 405 1.40 1.77 -4.62
C TYR A 405 -0.04 1.83 -5.10
N ASP A 406 -0.66 0.69 -5.37
CA ASP A 406 -2.11 0.64 -5.59
C ASP A 406 -2.86 1.15 -4.35
N TYR A 407 -3.82 2.02 -4.57
CA TYR A 407 -4.59 2.70 -3.54
C TYR A 407 -6.07 2.66 -3.84
N VAL A 408 -6.83 2.18 -2.86
CA VAL A 408 -8.29 2.21 -2.85
C VAL A 408 -8.69 2.81 -1.52
N GLU A 409 -9.56 3.81 -1.55
CA GLU A 409 -10.08 4.44 -0.35
C GLU A 409 -10.76 3.41 0.56
N SER A 410 -10.61 3.56 1.87
CA SER A 410 -11.24 2.64 2.81
C SER A 410 -11.80 3.35 4.04
N LEU A 411 -12.74 2.69 4.71
CA LEU A 411 -13.37 3.15 5.95
C LEU A 411 -12.68 2.62 7.21
N PHE A 412 -11.56 1.90 7.08
CA PHE A 412 -10.87 1.29 8.22
C PHE A 412 -10.45 2.36 9.25
N PRO A 413 -10.88 2.24 10.52
CA PRO A 413 -10.56 3.21 11.56
C PRO A 413 -9.13 3.02 12.09
N LEU A 414 -8.46 4.13 12.42
CA LEU A 414 -7.14 4.10 13.08
C LEU A 414 -7.22 4.41 14.56
N SER A 415 -8.26 5.11 15.00
CA SER A 415 -8.55 5.34 16.41
C SER A 415 -9.81 4.57 16.82
N LYS A 416 -9.84 4.09 18.08
CA LYS A 416 -11.11 3.67 18.69
C LYS A 416 -11.99 4.92 18.75
N ARG A 417 -12.90 5.06 17.80
CA ARG A 417 -13.90 6.12 17.83
C ARG A 417 -14.68 5.94 19.13
N ARG A 418 -14.58 6.90 20.04
CA ARG A 418 -15.34 6.88 21.28
C ARG A 418 -16.82 6.82 20.89
N ALA A 419 -17.51 5.75 21.28
CA ALA A 419 -18.95 5.60 21.13
C ALA A 419 -19.76 6.57 22.04
N HIS A 420 -19.17 7.67 22.49
CA HIS A 420 -19.79 8.63 23.39
C HIS A 420 -19.68 10.02 22.78
N LEU A 421 -20.81 10.49 22.23
CA LEU A 421 -21.39 11.83 22.36
C LEU A 421 -22.60 11.94 21.43
N LEU A 422 -23.60 11.08 21.60
CA LEU A 422 -24.96 11.27 21.08
C LEU A 422 -25.95 10.60 22.04
N GLU A 423 -25.88 11.00 23.32
CA GLU A 423 -27.04 10.91 24.22
C GLU A 423 -28.00 12.05 23.88
#